data_AF-A0A7X8JX93-F1
#
_entry.id   AF-A0A7X8JX93-F1
#
_cell.length_a   1.000
_cell.length_b   1.000
_cell.length_c   1.000
_cell.angle_alpha   90.00
_cell.angle_beta   90.00
_cell.angle_gamma   90.00
#
_symmetry.space_group_name_H-M   'P 1'
#
loop_
_entity.id
_entity.type
_entity.pdbx_description
1 polymer ?
#
loop_
_entity_poly.entity_id
_entity_poly.type
_entity_poly.pdbx_seq_one_letter_code
_entity_poly.pdbx_strand_id
1 'polypeptide(L)'
;MWRIRIKKMALYLCFLCIFSLFSGCAKPEDSLNNLNGNKNDLLEVSTKGSKEALYSTEPVNKYENNKEKSENELYNQAINYIKENRYPQAIAILMKLSDYKDSKDLAKQLRYLIEGSYISNGIWAVGAIKNDGRVQVVYEGKDVTRYNKTESWKNVKSISFRGGDSVEALTTDGKIITTSTVTKEELLNSKVGSTSAMADVVEAVSKWSNIKSFQTFYPQSAVAVTNDGFVYACYPFYEDGTEKLEGWNNIVSVSNGRGYVVGLKEDGTVKCNVYAYSGTIDTSEWKDIVAVSADTSVIGLKKDGTVVSTGLNRYGEGNVSDWTDIIAISTCTNCTLGLKSDGTVVAVGQNTYGQMDVTNWTDIVAIAAGEYFSIGLKSDGSMVLSGDCSNSGVKTPNVSSIEPRLTHVCNYMEYILKTVKKLKIKAF
;
A
#
# COMPACT_ATOMS: atom_id res chain seq x y z
N MET A 1 -25.23 10.96 -36.14
CA MET A 1 -24.07 10.91 -35.23
C MET A 1 -24.22 10.01 -34.00
N TRP A 2 -25.32 9.24 -33.84
CA TRP A 2 -25.49 8.31 -32.71
C TRP A 2 -25.31 6.81 -33.05
N ARG A 3 -25.34 6.42 -34.33
CA ARG A 3 -25.22 5.00 -34.76
C ARG A 3 -23.78 4.50 -35.01
N ILE A 4 -22.78 5.36 -34.94
CA ILE A 4 -21.35 4.98 -35.07
C ILE A 4 -20.71 4.70 -33.69
N ARG A 5 -21.37 5.10 -32.58
CA ARG A 5 -20.83 5.03 -31.22
C ARG A 5 -20.98 3.67 -30.50
N ILE A 6 -21.72 2.72 -31.06
CA ILE A 6 -21.92 1.39 -30.43
C ILE A 6 -20.90 0.35 -30.94
N LYS A 7 -20.26 0.57 -32.09
CA LYS A 7 -19.32 -0.41 -32.68
C LYS A 7 -17.93 -0.47 -32.01
N LYS A 8 -17.54 0.54 -31.22
CA LYS A 8 -16.24 0.53 -30.52
C LYS A 8 -16.25 -0.20 -29.16
N MET A 9 -17.40 -0.30 -28.48
CA MET A 9 -17.53 -1.11 -27.25
C MET A 9 -17.63 -2.61 -27.53
N ALA A 10 -18.19 -3.01 -28.67
CA ALA A 10 -18.41 -4.42 -29.00
C ALA A 10 -17.14 -5.17 -29.46
N LEU A 11 -16.10 -4.47 -29.92
CA LEU A 11 -14.88 -5.12 -30.43
C LEU A 11 -13.87 -5.47 -29.33
N TYR A 12 -13.93 -4.84 -28.15
CA TYR A 12 -13.00 -5.11 -27.04
C TYR A 12 -13.46 -6.24 -26.11
N LEU A 13 -14.74 -6.64 -26.18
CA LEU A 13 -15.30 -7.80 -25.47
C LEU A 13 -14.97 -9.15 -26.15
N CYS A 14 -14.42 -9.16 -27.37
CA CYS A 14 -14.14 -10.39 -28.13
C CYS A 14 -12.70 -10.89 -28.06
N PHE A 15 -11.77 -10.24 -27.34
CA PHE A 15 -10.36 -10.67 -27.30
C PHE A 15 -9.92 -11.37 -26.00
N LEU A 16 -10.84 -11.68 -25.09
CA LEU A 16 -10.53 -12.34 -23.80
C LEU A 16 -11.34 -13.60 -23.48
N CYS A 17 -12.01 -14.20 -24.47
CA CYS A 17 -12.75 -15.46 -24.31
C CYS A 17 -12.20 -16.59 -25.20
N ILE A 18 -10.90 -16.88 -25.16
CA ILE A 18 -10.36 -18.17 -25.63
C ILE A 18 -9.22 -18.57 -24.69
N PHE A 19 -9.57 -19.22 -23.57
CA PHE A 19 -8.89 -20.36 -22.94
C PHE A 19 -9.49 -20.58 -21.54
N SER A 20 -10.61 -21.29 -21.46
CA SER A 20 -11.04 -22.14 -20.33
C SER A 20 -12.50 -22.60 -20.52
N LEU A 21 -12.67 -23.74 -21.17
CA LEU A 21 -13.87 -24.58 -21.02
C LEU A 21 -13.38 -26.00 -20.81
N PHE A 22 -13.59 -26.56 -19.61
CA PHE A 22 -14.34 -27.80 -19.38
C PHE A 22 -14.18 -28.28 -17.93
N SER A 23 -15.30 -28.25 -17.18
CA SER A 23 -15.72 -29.09 -16.04
C SER A 23 -16.56 -28.19 -15.10
N GLY A 24 -17.87 -28.32 -14.91
CA GLY A 24 -18.75 -29.48 -14.93
C GLY A 24 -18.98 -29.98 -13.49
N CYS A 25 -20.04 -29.48 -12.82
CA CYS A 25 -20.78 -30.09 -11.69
C CYS A 25 -21.73 -29.01 -11.09
N ALA A 26 -23.05 -29.08 -11.28
CA ALA A 26 -24.05 -29.86 -10.53
C ALA A 26 -24.44 -29.20 -9.18
N LYS A 27 -25.68 -28.67 -9.10
CA LYS A 27 -26.40 -28.28 -7.88
C LYS A 27 -26.84 -29.53 -7.09
N PRO A 28 -27.21 -29.38 -5.80
CA PRO A 28 -28.64 -29.43 -5.48
C PRO A 28 -29.13 -28.45 -4.40
N GLU A 29 -30.46 -28.34 -4.38
CA GLU A 29 -31.38 -27.52 -3.60
C GLU A 29 -31.65 -27.98 -2.15
N ASP A 30 -32.23 -27.04 -1.39
CA ASP A 30 -33.25 -27.16 -0.33
C ASP A 30 -33.01 -27.95 0.97
N SER A 31 -33.14 -27.23 2.10
CA SER A 31 -34.21 -27.46 3.09
C SER A 31 -34.04 -26.58 4.35
N LEU A 32 -35.09 -25.84 4.72
CA LEU A 32 -35.77 -25.84 6.03
C LEU A 32 -36.55 -24.54 6.29
N ASN A 33 -37.87 -24.68 6.16
CA ASN A 33 -38.88 -23.79 6.74
C ASN A 33 -39.32 -24.32 8.12
N ASN A 34 -39.87 -23.40 8.91
CA ASN A 34 -40.71 -23.54 10.10
C ASN A 34 -40.01 -23.66 11.47
N LEU A 35 -40.21 -22.63 12.31
CA LEU A 35 -41.24 -22.66 13.36
C LEU A 35 -41.47 -21.25 13.95
N ASN A 36 -42.75 -20.83 13.93
CA ASN A 36 -43.31 -19.66 14.62
C ASN A 36 -43.65 -20.01 16.08
N GLY A 37 -43.59 -19.02 16.99
CA GLY A 37 -44.21 -19.11 18.32
C GLY A 37 -44.13 -17.84 19.18
N ASN A 38 -45.23 -17.06 19.18
CA ASN A 38 -45.81 -16.09 20.15
C ASN A 38 -44.93 -15.45 21.25
N LYS A 39 -44.85 -14.10 21.34
CA LYS A 39 -45.81 -13.09 21.89
C LYS A 39 -45.96 -13.06 23.42
N ASN A 40 -45.47 -11.93 23.98
CA ASN A 40 -46.00 -11.06 25.05
C ASN A 40 -46.56 -11.64 26.36
N ASP A 41 -45.96 -11.21 27.48
CA ASP A 41 -46.58 -10.83 28.77
C ASP A 41 -45.60 -9.83 29.46
N LEU A 42 -45.85 -8.52 29.55
CA LEU A 42 -46.70 -7.73 30.46
C LEU A 42 -46.21 -7.55 31.92
N LEU A 43 -45.90 -6.27 32.20
CA LEU A 43 -46.29 -5.42 33.35
C LEU A 43 -45.43 -5.26 34.63
N GLU A 44 -45.36 -3.97 34.96
CA GLU A 44 -44.79 -3.25 36.11
C GLU A 44 -45.37 -3.65 37.48
N VAL A 45 -44.63 -3.35 38.55
CA VAL A 45 -44.95 -2.31 39.58
C VAL A 45 -44.16 -2.61 40.87
N SER A 46 -43.44 -1.62 41.40
CA SER A 46 -43.58 -1.15 42.81
C SER A 46 -42.39 -0.29 43.26
N THR A 47 -42.69 0.99 43.48
CA THR A 47 -41.91 1.97 44.24
C THR A 47 -42.22 1.89 45.73
N LYS A 48 -41.22 2.14 46.59
CA LYS A 48 -41.41 2.64 47.97
C LYS A 48 -40.09 3.16 48.57
N GLY A 49 -40.12 4.37 49.11
CA GLY A 49 -39.17 4.86 50.13
C GLY A 49 -38.53 6.22 49.83
N SER A 50 -39.11 7.29 50.38
CA SER A 50 -38.62 8.68 50.32
C SER A 50 -38.15 9.17 51.71
N LYS A 51 -37.41 10.32 51.70
CA LYS A 51 -36.99 11.23 52.80
C LYS A 51 -35.63 10.90 53.44
N GLU A 52 -34.70 11.83 53.72
CA GLU A 52 -34.74 13.30 53.84
C GLU A 52 -33.30 13.88 53.79
N ALA A 53 -33.20 15.14 53.33
CA ALA A 53 -32.20 16.21 53.51
C ALA A 53 -30.72 15.93 53.89
N LEU A 54 -29.81 16.61 53.18
CA LEU A 54 -28.93 17.66 53.74
C LEU A 54 -28.08 18.30 52.62
N TYR A 55 -28.12 19.63 52.53
CA TYR A 55 -27.21 20.43 51.72
C TYR A 55 -25.79 20.25 52.27
N SER A 56 -24.89 19.67 51.46
CA SER A 56 -23.46 19.69 51.66
C SER A 56 -22.81 20.23 50.38
N THR A 57 -22.31 21.46 50.45
CA THR A 57 -21.45 22.06 49.44
C THR A 57 -20.03 21.53 49.64
N GLU A 58 -19.68 20.45 48.96
CA GLU A 58 -18.29 20.04 48.75
C GLU A 58 -17.98 19.98 47.24
N PRO A 59 -16.76 20.32 46.83
CA PRO A 59 -16.49 20.77 45.48
C PRO A 59 -16.64 19.64 44.46
N VAL A 60 -17.30 19.97 43.35
CA VAL A 60 -17.24 19.25 42.08
C VAL A 60 -15.79 19.30 41.59
N ASN A 61 -14.91 18.44 42.13
CA ASN A 61 -13.52 18.32 41.69
C ASN A 61 -12.87 17.00 42.10
N LYS A 62 -13.61 15.88 41.98
CA LYS A 62 -13.03 14.54 42.13
C LYS A 62 -13.48 13.50 41.10
N TYR A 63 -14.27 13.89 40.10
CA TYR A 63 -14.75 12.98 39.03
C TYR A 63 -14.39 13.42 37.60
N GLU A 64 -13.42 14.32 37.42
CA GLU A 64 -12.81 14.61 36.11
C GLU A 64 -11.34 14.19 35.99
N ASN A 65 -10.78 13.54 37.01
CA ASN A 65 -9.42 12.99 36.95
C ASN A 65 -9.47 11.51 36.51
N ASN A 66 -9.69 11.25 35.22
CA ASN A 66 -9.23 10.02 34.52
C ASN A 66 -9.56 10.02 33.00
N LYS A 67 -9.40 11.16 32.32
CA LYS A 67 -9.42 11.20 30.85
C LYS A 67 -8.24 12.00 30.35
N GLU A 68 -7.58 11.43 29.35
CA GLU A 68 -6.31 11.84 28.73
C GLU A 68 -5.05 11.51 29.55
N LYS A 69 -4.38 10.42 29.16
CA LYS A 69 -2.93 10.29 29.36
C LYS A 69 -2.27 11.58 28.87
N SER A 70 -1.31 12.10 29.63
CA SER A 70 -0.54 13.27 29.16
C SER A 70 0.08 12.97 27.77
N GLU A 71 0.15 13.96 26.88
CA GLU A 71 0.74 13.75 25.54
C GLU A 71 2.16 13.16 25.61
N ASN A 72 2.90 13.47 26.69
CA ASN A 72 4.21 12.89 26.97
C ASN A 72 4.15 11.38 27.28
N GLU A 73 3.17 10.91 28.04
CA GLU A 73 2.96 9.47 28.29
C GLU A 73 2.61 8.73 27.00
N LEU A 74 1.70 9.28 26.20
CA LEU A 74 1.33 8.71 24.90
C LEU A 74 2.53 8.68 23.95
N TYR A 75 3.28 9.78 23.87
CA TYR A 75 4.50 9.82 23.05
C TYR A 75 5.52 8.77 23.49
N ASN A 76 5.80 8.65 24.79
CA ASN A 76 6.72 7.64 25.31
C ASN A 76 6.23 6.21 25.05
N GLN A 77 4.92 5.97 25.11
CA GLN A 77 4.31 4.70 24.73
C GLN A 77 4.54 4.40 23.24
N ALA A 78 4.34 5.38 22.35
CA ALA A 78 4.62 5.23 20.93
C ALA A 78 6.10 4.90 20.68
N ILE A 79 7.02 5.59 21.37
CA ILE A 79 8.46 5.29 21.28
C ILE A 79 8.78 3.86 21.72
N ASN A 80 8.11 3.33 22.74
CA ASN A 80 8.30 1.93 23.15
C ASN A 80 7.78 0.96 22.10
N TYR A 81 6.62 1.20 21.51
CA TYR A 81 6.12 0.41 20.38
C TYR A 81 7.06 0.44 19.19
N ILE A 82 7.68 1.58 18.88
CA ILE A 82 8.70 1.66 17.82
C ILE A 82 9.90 0.75 18.14
N LYS A 83 10.37 0.72 19.38
CA LYS A 83 11.47 -0.18 19.82
C LYS A 83 11.09 -1.66 19.76
N GLU A 84 9.80 -1.98 19.89
CA GLU A 84 9.25 -3.33 19.80
C GLU A 84 8.85 -3.72 18.35
N ASN A 85 9.19 -2.91 17.34
CA ASN A 85 8.75 -3.07 15.95
C ASN A 85 7.23 -3.02 15.74
N ARG A 86 6.47 -2.48 16.70
CA ARG A 86 5.01 -2.35 16.67
C ARG A 86 4.60 -1.04 15.97
N TYR A 87 5.03 -0.87 14.73
CA TYR A 87 4.84 0.37 13.97
C TYR A 87 3.38 0.76 13.74
N PRO A 88 2.45 -0.15 13.41
CA PRO A 88 1.02 0.19 13.30
C PRO A 88 0.47 0.81 14.59
N GLN A 89 0.81 0.22 15.73
CA GLN A 89 0.37 0.67 17.04
C GLN A 89 1.04 2.00 17.43
N ALA A 90 2.31 2.21 17.07
CA ALA A 90 2.99 3.48 17.26
C ALA A 90 2.34 4.61 16.44
N ILE A 91 2.06 4.39 15.15
CA ILE A 91 1.36 5.36 14.29
C ILE A 91 -0.01 5.70 14.87
N ALA A 92 -0.75 4.71 15.36
CA ALA A 92 -2.06 4.90 15.99
C ALA A 92 -2.02 5.90 17.15
N ILE A 93 -0.95 5.91 17.93
CA ILE A 93 -0.75 6.85 19.04
C ILE A 93 -0.26 8.20 18.52
N LEU A 94 0.76 8.21 17.65
CA LEU A 94 1.37 9.45 17.14
C LEU A 94 0.38 10.34 16.42
N MET A 95 -0.58 9.75 15.69
CA MET A 95 -1.63 10.47 14.97
C MET A 95 -2.70 11.11 15.88
N LYS A 96 -2.76 10.74 17.17
CA LYS A 96 -3.70 11.34 18.14
C LYS A 96 -3.14 12.60 18.82
N LEU A 97 -1.83 12.81 18.74
CA LEU A 97 -1.15 13.92 19.40
C LEU A 97 -1.36 15.23 18.61
N SER A 98 -1.30 16.38 19.29
CA SER A 98 -1.39 17.72 18.71
C SER A 98 -0.16 18.14 17.89
N ASP A 99 0.56 17.18 17.32
CA ASP A 99 1.94 17.29 16.78
C ASP A 99 3.04 17.45 17.85
N TYR A 100 2.77 16.97 19.06
CA TYR A 100 3.72 16.96 20.17
C TYR A 100 5.05 16.26 19.79
N LYS A 101 6.17 16.98 19.90
CA LYS A 101 7.53 16.51 19.55
C LYS A 101 7.63 15.95 18.13
N ASP A 102 7.03 16.66 17.17
CA ASP A 102 6.98 16.33 15.74
C ASP A 102 6.43 14.92 15.47
N SER A 103 5.42 14.52 16.25
CA SER A 103 4.81 13.19 16.16
C SER A 103 4.27 12.89 14.76
N LYS A 104 3.81 13.91 14.02
CA LYS A 104 3.35 13.74 12.64
C LYS A 104 4.49 13.39 11.69
N ASP A 105 5.67 13.97 11.87
CA ASP A 105 6.84 13.63 11.06
C ASP A 105 7.31 12.20 11.33
N LEU A 106 7.37 11.83 12.61
CA LEU A 106 7.70 10.47 13.01
C LEU A 106 6.72 9.43 12.43
N ALA A 107 5.42 9.72 12.45
CA ALA A 107 4.42 8.85 11.83
C ALA A 107 4.61 8.72 10.30
N LYS A 108 5.06 9.78 9.61
CA LYS A 108 5.38 9.72 8.18
C LYS A 108 6.59 8.83 7.91
N GLN A 109 7.64 8.94 8.73
CA GLN A 109 8.83 8.08 8.61
C GLN A 109 8.49 6.60 8.82
N LEU A 110 7.60 6.29 9.77
CA LEU A 110 7.12 4.92 9.97
C LEU A 110 6.31 4.41 8.78
N ARG A 111 5.40 5.19 8.20
CA ARG A 111 4.65 4.77 6.99
C ARG A 111 5.58 4.41 5.83
N TYR A 112 6.61 5.21 5.62
CA TYR A 112 7.63 4.93 4.61
C TYR A 112 8.31 3.56 4.80
N LEU A 113 8.53 3.14 6.04
CA LEU A 113 9.04 1.79 6.34
C LEU A 113 8.01 0.70 6.01
N ILE A 114 6.78 0.89 6.47
CA ILE A 114 5.66 -0.04 6.30
C ILE A 114 5.32 -0.25 4.82
N GLU A 115 5.42 0.80 4.00
CA GLU A 115 5.13 0.77 2.57
C GLU A 115 6.27 0.15 1.74
N GLY A 116 7.46 -0.04 2.33
CA GLY A 116 8.58 -0.68 1.65
C GLY A 116 9.09 0.07 0.42
N SER A 117 8.81 1.37 0.26
CA SER A 117 9.00 2.11 -1.00
C SER A 117 10.45 2.26 -1.49
N TYR A 118 11.41 1.69 -0.76
CA TYR A 118 12.85 1.66 -1.07
C TYR A 118 13.32 0.37 -1.71
N ILE A 119 12.47 -0.65 -1.74
CA ILE A 119 12.62 -1.81 -2.61
C ILE A 119 11.39 -1.91 -3.50
N SER A 120 11.59 -2.41 -4.71
CA SER A 120 10.49 -2.66 -5.63
C SER A 120 10.93 -3.67 -6.66
N ASN A 121 9.98 -4.31 -7.31
CA ASN A 121 10.24 -5.26 -8.38
C ASN A 121 9.31 -5.00 -9.57
N GLY A 122 9.86 -5.22 -10.75
CA GLY A 122 9.10 -5.35 -12.00
C GLY A 122 9.01 -6.82 -12.40
N ILE A 123 8.56 -7.07 -13.63
CA ILE A 123 8.41 -8.43 -14.17
C ILE A 123 9.75 -9.17 -14.23
N TRP A 124 10.85 -8.47 -14.55
CA TRP A 124 12.18 -9.06 -14.80
C TRP A 124 13.30 -8.42 -13.96
N ALA A 125 12.94 -7.53 -13.05
CA ALA A 125 13.89 -6.65 -12.38
C ALA A 125 13.58 -6.51 -10.90
N VAL A 126 14.63 -6.32 -10.13
CA VAL A 126 14.57 -5.93 -8.72
C VAL A 126 15.37 -4.65 -8.57
N GLY A 127 14.77 -3.66 -7.92
CA GLY A 127 15.38 -2.39 -7.63
C GLY A 127 15.44 -2.12 -6.13
N ALA A 128 16.52 -1.47 -5.71
CA ALA A 128 16.64 -0.95 -4.36
C ALA A 128 17.33 0.41 -4.33
N ILE A 129 16.92 1.26 -3.40
CA ILE A 129 17.62 2.51 -3.07
C ILE A 129 18.82 2.15 -2.18
N LYS A 130 20.00 2.71 -2.43
CA LYS A 130 21.23 2.58 -1.63
C LYS A 130 21.33 3.66 -0.53
N ASN A 131 22.23 3.47 0.44
CA ASN A 131 22.41 4.40 1.57
C ASN A 131 22.69 5.85 1.16
N ASP A 132 23.38 6.04 0.05
CA ASP A 132 23.76 7.34 -0.51
C ASP A 132 22.66 7.95 -1.40
N GLY A 133 21.47 7.34 -1.41
CA GLY A 133 20.31 7.81 -2.17
C GLY A 133 20.39 7.51 -3.68
N ARG A 134 21.33 6.67 -4.12
CA ARG A 134 21.36 6.13 -5.49
C ARG A 134 20.42 4.93 -5.63
N VAL A 135 20.12 4.50 -6.85
CA VAL A 135 19.28 3.32 -7.11
C VAL A 135 20.09 2.26 -7.85
N GLN A 136 20.06 1.03 -7.32
CA GLN A 136 20.62 -0.14 -7.97
C GLN A 136 19.49 -1.02 -8.48
N VAL A 137 19.61 -1.49 -9.72
CA VAL A 137 18.66 -2.40 -10.34
C VAL A 137 19.43 -3.61 -10.84
N VAL A 138 18.94 -4.81 -10.53
CA VAL A 138 19.35 -6.03 -11.20
C VAL A 138 18.21 -6.49 -12.08
N TYR A 139 18.55 -6.93 -13.29
CA TYR A 139 17.60 -7.31 -14.32
C TYR A 139 18.15 -8.43 -15.18
N GLU A 140 17.28 -9.35 -15.59
CA GLU A 140 17.63 -10.52 -16.40
C GLU A 140 16.84 -10.54 -17.71
N GLY A 141 17.11 -9.58 -18.60
CA GLY A 141 16.49 -9.54 -19.92
C GLY A 141 17.42 -9.06 -21.03
N LYS A 142 16.91 -9.07 -22.27
CA LYS A 142 17.72 -8.90 -23.49
C LYS A 142 18.31 -7.50 -23.69
N ASP A 143 17.67 -6.49 -23.10
CA ASP A 143 18.08 -5.09 -23.19
C ASP A 143 18.76 -4.65 -21.89
N VAL A 144 20.08 -4.81 -21.85
CA VAL A 144 20.91 -4.49 -20.69
C VAL A 144 21.03 -3.00 -20.39
N THR A 145 20.52 -2.12 -21.27
CA THR A 145 20.69 -0.66 -21.13
C THR A 145 19.51 0.04 -20.46
N ARG A 146 18.37 -0.66 -20.33
CA ARG A 146 17.07 -0.14 -19.88
C ARG A 146 17.10 0.58 -18.52
N TYR A 147 18.03 0.22 -17.65
CA TYR A 147 18.13 0.77 -16.29
C TYR A 147 19.41 1.56 -16.04
N ASN A 148 20.33 1.72 -17.01
CA ASN A 148 21.64 2.35 -16.79
C ASN A 148 21.56 3.77 -16.22
N LYS A 149 20.47 4.50 -16.48
CA LYS A 149 20.25 5.84 -15.91
C LYS A 149 20.24 5.84 -14.38
N THR A 150 19.84 4.75 -13.72
CA THR A 150 19.72 4.69 -12.25
C THR A 150 21.06 4.90 -11.54
N GLU A 151 22.18 4.54 -12.17
CA GLU A 151 23.53 4.71 -11.62
C GLU A 151 23.89 6.18 -11.32
N SER A 152 23.30 7.11 -12.08
CA SER A 152 23.53 8.55 -11.96
C SER A 152 22.60 9.25 -10.97
N TRP A 153 21.51 8.58 -10.56
CA TRP A 153 20.48 9.17 -9.71
C TRP A 153 21.00 9.41 -8.30
N LYS A 154 20.58 10.49 -7.67
CA LYS A 154 20.93 10.86 -6.30
C LYS A 154 19.70 11.35 -5.56
N ASN A 155 19.76 11.29 -4.23
CA ASN A 155 18.69 11.79 -3.36
C ASN A 155 17.32 11.15 -3.66
N VAL A 156 17.29 9.88 -4.02
CA VAL A 156 16.05 9.13 -4.23
C VAL A 156 15.49 8.68 -2.88
N LYS A 157 14.20 8.94 -2.66
CA LYS A 157 13.47 8.48 -1.46
C LYS A 157 12.51 7.34 -1.74
N SER A 158 11.92 7.21 -2.92
CA SER A 158 11.11 6.04 -3.26
C SER A 158 11.26 5.65 -4.72
N ILE A 159 11.04 4.36 -5.02
CA ILE A 159 11.09 3.80 -6.36
C ILE A 159 9.82 3.00 -6.66
N SER A 160 9.42 2.96 -7.93
CA SER A 160 8.30 2.16 -8.40
C SER A 160 8.61 1.69 -9.82
N PHE A 161 8.31 0.43 -10.12
CA PHE A 161 8.44 -0.11 -11.47
C PHE A 161 7.14 0.11 -12.26
N ARG A 162 7.22 0.79 -13.39
CA ARG A 162 6.14 0.81 -14.38
C ARG A 162 6.26 -0.45 -15.24
N GLY A 163 5.84 -1.56 -14.66
CA GLY A 163 6.01 -2.90 -15.19
C GLY A 163 7.47 -3.23 -15.50
N GLY A 164 7.71 -3.91 -16.62
CA GLY A 164 9.07 -4.27 -17.02
C GLY A 164 9.81 -3.22 -17.84
N ASP A 165 9.24 -2.05 -18.08
CA ASP A 165 9.75 -1.09 -19.09
C ASP A 165 10.62 0.03 -18.49
N SER A 166 10.26 0.55 -17.33
CA SER A 166 11.02 1.62 -16.67
C SER A 166 10.93 1.56 -15.16
N VAL A 167 11.91 2.20 -14.52
CA VAL A 167 11.84 2.56 -13.10
C VAL A 167 11.55 4.05 -13.03
N GLU A 168 10.61 4.40 -12.15
CA GLU A 168 10.39 5.77 -11.71
C GLU A 168 10.91 5.91 -10.28
N ALA A 169 11.45 7.08 -9.98
CA ALA A 169 11.97 7.42 -8.67
C ALA A 169 11.46 8.78 -8.24
N LEU A 170 11.04 8.89 -6.99
CA LEU A 170 10.74 10.15 -6.35
C LEU A 170 11.96 10.62 -5.56
N THR A 171 12.39 11.82 -5.87
CA THR A 171 13.54 12.48 -5.26
C THR A 171 13.12 13.27 -4.01
N THR A 172 14.09 13.60 -3.15
CA THR A 172 13.83 14.35 -1.90
C THR A 172 13.30 15.76 -2.13
N ASP A 173 13.54 16.38 -3.30
CA ASP A 173 12.97 17.69 -3.67
C ASP A 173 11.54 17.58 -4.24
N GLY A 174 10.95 16.38 -4.26
CA GLY A 174 9.56 16.15 -4.64
C GLY A 174 9.33 16.05 -6.15
N LYS A 175 10.37 15.75 -6.94
CA LYS A 175 10.25 15.47 -8.39
C LYS A 175 10.31 13.98 -8.69
N ILE A 176 9.63 13.58 -9.76
CA ILE A 176 9.72 12.22 -10.32
C ILE A 176 10.73 12.21 -11.46
N ILE A 177 11.68 11.28 -11.40
CA ILE A 177 12.65 10.98 -12.47
C ILE A 177 12.40 9.55 -12.98
N THR A 178 12.72 9.27 -14.24
CA THR A 178 12.42 7.97 -14.87
C THR A 178 13.58 7.47 -15.73
N THR A 179 13.75 6.15 -15.80
CA THR A 179 14.69 5.54 -16.76
C THR A 179 14.16 5.58 -18.19
N SER A 180 12.84 5.72 -18.37
CA SER A 180 12.19 5.82 -19.68
C SER A 180 12.89 6.86 -20.55
N THR A 181 13.33 6.45 -21.72
CA THR A 181 13.86 7.35 -22.76
C THR A 181 12.80 7.72 -23.78
N VAL A 182 11.69 6.97 -23.82
CA VAL A 182 10.65 7.14 -24.82
C VAL A 182 9.87 8.42 -24.53
N THR A 183 9.83 9.29 -25.53
CA THR A 183 9.08 10.54 -25.54
C THR A 183 7.60 10.32 -25.86
N LYS A 184 6.77 11.31 -25.52
CA LYS A 184 5.35 11.34 -25.93
C LYS A 184 5.21 11.19 -27.44
N GLU A 185 6.03 11.90 -28.22
CA GLU A 185 5.98 11.91 -29.68
C GLU A 185 6.31 10.53 -30.27
N GLU A 186 7.36 9.88 -29.78
CA GLU A 186 7.72 8.52 -30.20
C GLU A 186 6.61 7.50 -29.90
N LEU A 187 5.96 7.60 -28.73
CA LEU A 187 4.84 6.75 -28.36
C LEU A 187 3.63 6.94 -29.27
N LEU A 188 3.27 8.18 -29.57
CA LEU A 188 2.16 8.51 -30.48
C LEU A 188 2.46 8.07 -31.92
N ASN A 189 3.72 8.12 -32.36
CA ASN A 189 4.14 7.74 -33.71
C ASN A 189 4.31 6.21 -33.91
N SER A 190 4.39 5.43 -32.84
CA SER A 190 4.63 3.97 -32.90
C SER A 190 3.51 3.13 -33.54
N LYS A 191 2.32 3.71 -33.75
CA LYS A 191 1.11 3.05 -34.29
C LYS A 191 0.61 1.85 -33.46
N VAL A 192 1.10 1.66 -32.24
CA VAL A 192 0.62 0.62 -31.31
C VAL A 192 -0.54 1.19 -30.49
N GLY A 193 -1.67 0.49 -30.43
CA GLY A 193 -2.88 1.02 -29.76
C GLY A 193 -2.70 1.32 -28.27
N SER A 194 -1.79 0.64 -27.57
CA SER A 194 -1.54 0.83 -26.13
C SER A 194 -0.62 2.00 -25.79
N THR A 195 0.01 2.65 -26.77
CA THR A 195 1.06 3.65 -26.52
C THR A 195 0.54 5.07 -26.34
N SER A 196 -0.68 5.39 -26.77
CA SER A 196 -1.28 6.71 -26.49
C SER A 196 -1.41 6.94 -24.98
N ALA A 197 -1.92 5.95 -24.26
CA ALA A 197 -2.00 5.98 -22.81
C ALA A 197 -0.64 6.09 -22.10
N MET A 198 0.37 5.39 -22.62
CA MET A 198 1.73 5.53 -22.10
C MET A 198 2.24 6.97 -22.31
N ALA A 199 1.87 7.60 -23.42
CA ALA A 199 2.27 8.95 -23.78
C ALA A 199 1.68 9.98 -22.81
N ASP A 200 0.42 9.79 -22.42
CA ASP A 200 -0.26 10.62 -21.42
C ASP A 200 0.41 10.51 -20.04
N VAL A 201 0.80 9.30 -19.63
CA VAL A 201 1.56 9.09 -18.37
C VAL A 201 2.93 9.78 -18.42
N VAL A 202 3.67 9.63 -19.53
CA VAL A 202 4.98 10.29 -19.70
C VAL A 202 4.83 11.80 -19.58
N GLU A 203 3.81 12.38 -20.19
CA GLU A 203 3.54 13.81 -20.10
C GLU A 203 3.11 14.22 -18.68
N ALA A 204 2.19 13.48 -18.07
CA ALA A 204 1.67 13.71 -16.73
C ALA A 204 2.78 13.82 -15.69
N VAL A 205 3.57 12.74 -15.60
CA VAL A 205 4.63 12.58 -14.61
C VAL A 205 5.69 13.66 -14.77
N SER A 206 5.96 14.10 -16.01
CA SER A 206 6.94 15.16 -16.28
C SER A 206 6.53 16.54 -15.73
N LYS A 207 5.23 16.77 -15.52
CA LYS A 207 4.67 18.04 -15.02
C LYS A 207 4.47 18.03 -13.49
N TRP A 208 4.48 16.86 -12.86
CA TRP A 208 4.25 16.72 -11.43
C TRP A 208 5.45 17.20 -10.60
N SER A 209 5.17 17.99 -9.56
CA SER A 209 6.16 18.52 -8.63
C SER A 209 5.57 18.60 -7.22
N ASN A 210 6.42 18.81 -6.21
CA ASN A 210 6.02 18.79 -4.80
C ASN A 210 5.38 17.46 -4.36
N ILE A 211 5.87 16.35 -4.90
CA ILE A 211 5.31 15.02 -4.67
C ILE A 211 5.78 14.44 -3.33
N LYS A 212 4.82 14.00 -2.54
CA LYS A 212 4.99 13.35 -1.25
C LYS A 212 5.21 11.86 -1.40
N SER A 213 4.32 11.19 -2.14
CA SER A 213 4.37 9.76 -2.47
C SER A 213 3.82 9.54 -3.89
N PHE A 214 4.23 8.44 -4.51
CA PHE A 214 3.78 8.09 -5.85
C PHE A 214 3.83 6.58 -6.04
N GLN A 215 3.08 6.08 -7.01
CA GLN A 215 3.21 4.73 -7.52
C GLN A 215 2.95 4.73 -9.03
N THR A 216 3.63 3.86 -9.75
CA THR A 216 3.35 3.56 -11.15
C THR A 216 2.85 2.12 -11.30
N PHE A 217 2.07 1.85 -12.34
CA PHE A 217 1.58 0.50 -12.63
C PHE A 217 1.54 0.24 -14.14
N TYR A 218 1.73 -1.04 -14.51
CA TYR A 218 1.87 -1.48 -15.89
C TYR A 218 0.60 -1.26 -16.73
N PRO A 219 0.74 -0.86 -18.01
CA PRO A 219 1.74 0.06 -18.56
C PRO A 219 1.31 1.54 -18.46
N GLN A 220 0.15 1.80 -17.86
CA GLN A 220 -0.67 2.94 -18.29
C GLN A 220 -1.13 3.83 -17.14
N SER A 221 -0.76 3.56 -15.88
CA SER A 221 -1.16 4.45 -14.79
C SER A 221 -0.02 4.91 -13.90
N ALA A 222 -0.20 6.12 -13.41
CA ALA A 222 0.60 6.73 -12.37
C ALA A 222 -0.34 7.44 -11.42
N VAL A 223 -0.02 7.40 -10.13
CA VAL A 223 -0.72 8.18 -9.11
C VAL A 223 0.30 8.83 -8.21
N ALA A 224 0.02 10.05 -7.79
CA ALA A 224 0.87 10.78 -6.87
C ALA A 224 0.04 11.59 -5.87
N VAL A 225 0.56 11.70 -4.66
CA VAL A 225 0.07 12.61 -3.61
C VAL A 225 1.05 13.77 -3.53
N THR A 226 0.56 14.99 -3.56
CA THR A 226 1.38 16.20 -3.36
C THR A 226 1.55 16.52 -1.88
N ASN A 227 2.51 17.38 -1.52
CA ASN A 227 2.78 17.77 -0.14
C ASN A 227 1.61 18.52 0.53
N ASP A 228 0.76 19.19 -0.26
CA ASP A 228 -0.49 19.83 0.17
C ASP A 228 -1.69 18.87 0.21
N GLY A 229 -1.48 17.57 -0.06
CA GLY A 229 -2.47 16.52 0.16
C GLY A 229 -3.46 16.28 -0.99
N PHE A 230 -3.24 16.90 -2.15
CA PHE A 230 -4.00 16.58 -3.37
C PHE A 230 -3.50 15.29 -4.02
N VAL A 231 -4.40 14.65 -4.77
CA VAL A 231 -4.10 13.44 -5.53
C VAL A 231 -4.21 13.73 -7.02
N TYR A 232 -3.14 13.40 -7.74
CA TYR A 232 -3.11 13.39 -9.19
C TYR A 232 -3.03 11.96 -9.67
N ALA A 233 -3.83 11.62 -10.67
CA ALA A 233 -3.76 10.32 -11.30
C ALA A 233 -3.82 10.44 -12.82
N CYS A 234 -3.10 9.56 -13.48
CA CYS A 234 -3.15 9.39 -14.93
C CYS A 234 -3.53 7.94 -15.22
N TYR A 235 -4.53 7.74 -16.08
CA TYR A 235 -4.99 6.42 -16.49
C TYR A 235 -5.29 6.39 -17.98
N PRO A 236 -5.15 5.22 -18.63
CA PRO A 236 -5.48 5.03 -20.04
C PRO A 236 -6.98 5.12 -20.32
N PHE A 237 -7.82 4.86 -19.31
CA PHE A 237 -9.25 4.65 -19.46
C PHE A 237 -10.07 5.94 -19.33
N TYR A 238 -9.45 7.05 -18.95
CA TYR A 238 -10.09 8.36 -18.97
C TYR A 238 -9.91 9.00 -20.34
N GLU A 239 -10.99 9.55 -20.91
CA GLU A 239 -10.97 10.23 -22.20
C GLU A 239 -10.08 11.49 -22.19
N ASP A 240 -9.76 12.02 -21.00
CA ASP A 240 -9.26 13.38 -20.84
C ASP A 240 -7.78 13.48 -20.44
N GLY A 241 -7.16 12.39 -19.95
CA GLY A 241 -5.75 12.36 -19.55
C GLY A 241 -5.42 13.28 -18.35
N THR A 242 -4.87 12.71 -17.28
CA THR A 242 -4.50 13.40 -16.01
C THR A 242 -5.62 14.16 -15.32
N GLU A 243 -6.11 13.61 -14.21
CA GLU A 243 -7.09 14.29 -13.38
C GLU A 243 -6.54 14.50 -11.97
N LYS A 244 -6.67 15.74 -11.50
CA LYS A 244 -6.72 15.99 -10.06
C LYS A 244 -8.00 15.31 -9.55
N LEU A 245 -7.87 14.39 -8.61
CA LEU A 245 -9.04 13.68 -8.10
C LEU A 245 -9.83 14.58 -7.13
N GLU A 246 -10.93 15.15 -7.60
CA GLU A 246 -11.74 16.05 -6.79
C GLU A 246 -12.31 15.38 -5.53
N GLY A 247 -12.29 16.11 -4.41
CA GLY A 247 -12.71 15.61 -3.10
C GLY A 247 -11.79 14.55 -2.49
N TRP A 248 -10.60 14.30 -3.03
CA TRP A 248 -9.54 13.51 -2.40
C TRP A 248 -8.62 14.41 -1.58
N ASN A 249 -9.13 14.88 -0.44
CA ASN A 249 -8.40 15.73 0.50
C ASN A 249 -7.84 14.89 1.67
N ASN A 250 -6.77 15.37 2.30
CA ASN A 250 -6.13 14.74 3.48
C ASN A 250 -5.63 13.30 3.21
N ILE A 251 -5.22 13.02 1.97
CA ILE A 251 -4.65 11.73 1.58
C ILE A 251 -3.16 11.72 1.98
N VAL A 252 -2.74 10.67 2.69
CA VAL A 252 -1.35 10.50 3.12
C VAL A 252 -0.56 9.53 2.28
N SER A 253 -1.25 8.58 1.66
CA SER A 253 -0.66 7.53 0.84
C SER A 253 -1.68 7.04 -0.18
N VAL A 254 -1.17 6.52 -1.30
CA VAL A 254 -1.96 6.04 -2.43
C VAL A 254 -1.39 4.73 -2.91
N SER A 255 -2.26 3.88 -3.44
CA SER A 255 -1.85 2.71 -4.20
C SER A 255 -2.68 2.56 -5.49
N ASN A 256 -2.01 2.16 -6.58
CA ASN A 256 -2.63 1.87 -7.87
C ASN A 256 -3.14 0.44 -7.91
N GLY A 257 -4.43 0.29 -8.19
CA GLY A 257 -4.96 -0.96 -8.70
C GLY A 257 -5.11 -0.95 -10.23
N ARG A 258 -5.57 -2.07 -10.79
CA ARG A 258 -5.85 -2.22 -12.22
C ARG A 258 -7.07 -1.39 -12.65
N GLY A 259 -6.86 -0.10 -12.90
CA GLY A 259 -7.90 0.85 -13.33
C GLY A 259 -8.63 1.55 -12.19
N TYR A 260 -8.03 1.61 -11.00
CA TYR A 260 -8.52 2.39 -9.85
C TYR A 260 -7.34 2.84 -8.96
N VAL A 261 -7.55 3.86 -8.14
CA VAL A 261 -6.68 4.32 -7.05
C VAL A 261 -7.35 3.95 -5.73
N VAL A 262 -6.53 3.62 -4.75
CA VAL A 262 -6.89 3.62 -3.34
C VAL A 262 -6.09 4.70 -2.63
N GLY A 263 -6.73 5.50 -1.79
CA GLY A 263 -6.10 6.56 -1.01
C GLY A 263 -6.38 6.39 0.47
N LEU A 264 -5.31 6.29 1.25
CA LEU A 264 -5.38 6.30 2.71
C LEU A 264 -5.46 7.74 3.21
N LYS A 265 -6.47 8.04 4.04
CA LYS A 265 -6.61 9.33 4.71
C LYS A 265 -5.89 9.37 6.05
N GLU A 266 -5.60 10.57 6.54
CA GLU A 266 -5.00 10.81 7.86
C GLU A 266 -5.79 10.19 9.03
N ASP A 267 -7.11 10.15 8.92
CA ASP A 267 -8.00 9.59 9.96
C ASP A 267 -8.02 8.05 10.00
N GLY A 268 -7.39 7.39 9.03
CA GLY A 268 -7.37 5.93 8.88
C GLY A 268 -8.55 5.35 8.13
N THR A 269 -9.36 6.18 7.45
CA THR A 269 -10.33 5.73 6.45
C THR A 269 -9.69 5.62 5.06
N VAL A 270 -10.32 4.85 4.17
CA VAL A 270 -9.78 4.58 2.83
C VAL A 270 -10.79 4.98 1.77
N LYS A 271 -10.34 5.76 0.78
CA LYS A 271 -11.13 6.15 -0.40
C LYS A 271 -10.68 5.33 -1.60
N CYS A 272 -11.62 4.94 -2.46
CA CYS A 272 -11.35 4.25 -3.71
C CYS A 272 -12.15 4.90 -4.84
N ASN A 273 -11.55 5.09 -6.01
CA ASN A 273 -12.27 5.50 -7.22
C ASN A 273 -12.45 4.29 -8.14
N VAL A 274 -13.54 3.55 -7.93
CA VAL A 274 -13.81 2.36 -8.74
C VAL A 274 -14.35 2.80 -10.11
N TYR A 275 -13.50 2.76 -11.15
CA TYR A 275 -13.91 3.15 -12.50
C TYR A 275 -13.99 1.99 -13.50
N ALA A 276 -13.38 0.81 -13.26
CA ALA A 276 -13.33 -0.23 -14.29
C ALA A 276 -13.44 -1.70 -13.84
N TYR A 277 -13.07 -2.06 -12.61
CA TYR A 277 -13.17 -3.46 -12.13
C TYR A 277 -14.34 -3.63 -11.14
N SER A 278 -15.51 -3.87 -11.74
CA SER A 278 -16.67 -4.60 -11.19
C SER A 278 -16.82 -4.58 -9.66
N GLY A 279 -17.48 -3.57 -9.08
CA GLY A 279 -18.30 -3.60 -7.85
C GLY A 279 -17.89 -4.44 -6.63
N THR A 280 -16.66 -4.93 -6.56
CA THR A 280 -16.13 -5.92 -5.60
C THR A 280 -15.13 -5.27 -4.66
N ILE A 281 -14.65 -4.08 -5.00
CA ILE A 281 -13.80 -3.26 -4.14
C ILE A 281 -14.73 -2.33 -3.36
N ASP A 282 -14.87 -2.62 -2.08
CA ASP A 282 -15.56 -1.77 -1.13
C ASP A 282 -14.68 -1.53 0.10
N THR A 283 -14.30 -0.27 0.29
CA THR A 283 -13.51 0.22 1.43
C THR A 283 -14.30 1.18 2.31
N SER A 284 -15.61 1.35 2.07
CA SER A 284 -16.44 2.36 2.74
C SER A 284 -16.48 2.21 4.26
N GLU A 285 -16.52 0.95 4.72
CA GLU A 285 -16.54 0.58 6.15
C GLU A 285 -15.14 0.46 6.77
N TRP A 286 -14.06 0.64 6.00
CA TRP A 286 -12.71 0.49 6.53
C TRP A 286 -12.35 1.67 7.44
N LYS A 287 -11.93 1.32 8.66
CA LYS A 287 -11.44 2.23 9.70
C LYS A 287 -10.10 1.73 10.23
N ASP A 288 -9.38 2.63 10.89
CA ASP A 288 -8.12 2.33 11.57
C ASP A 288 -7.03 1.74 10.66
N ILE A 289 -7.02 2.11 9.38
CA ILE A 289 -6.01 1.70 8.43
C ILE A 289 -4.76 2.59 8.58
N VAL A 290 -3.57 1.99 8.48
CA VAL A 290 -2.27 2.68 8.52
C VAL A 290 -1.45 2.53 7.23
N ALA A 291 -1.75 1.52 6.42
CA ALA A 291 -1.16 1.32 5.10
C ALA A 291 -2.14 0.59 4.17
N VAL A 292 -2.00 0.83 2.86
CA VAL A 292 -2.79 0.19 1.81
C VAL A 292 -1.86 -0.33 0.71
N SER A 293 -2.23 -1.44 0.10
CA SER A 293 -1.57 -1.98 -1.11
C SER A 293 -2.64 -2.48 -2.06
N ALA A 294 -2.52 -2.18 -3.35
CA ALA A 294 -3.52 -2.52 -4.36
C ALA A 294 -2.92 -3.13 -5.63
N ASP A 295 -3.66 -4.04 -6.26
CA ASP A 295 -3.47 -4.51 -7.63
C ASP A 295 -4.86 -4.86 -8.23
N THR A 296 -5.25 -6.13 -8.22
CA THR A 296 -6.60 -6.65 -8.50
C THR A 296 -7.48 -6.68 -7.26
N SER A 297 -6.86 -6.78 -6.09
CA SER A 297 -7.44 -6.67 -4.77
C SER A 297 -6.92 -5.43 -4.06
N VAL A 298 -7.53 -5.09 -2.94
CA VAL A 298 -7.04 -4.06 -2.03
C VAL A 298 -6.80 -4.71 -0.69
N ILE A 299 -5.61 -4.50 -0.14
CA ILE A 299 -5.19 -4.98 1.17
C ILE A 299 -4.98 -3.76 2.08
N GLY A 300 -5.56 -3.79 3.28
CA GLY A 300 -5.45 -2.74 4.29
C GLY A 300 -4.84 -3.26 5.58
N LEU A 301 -3.75 -2.66 6.03
CA LEU A 301 -3.13 -2.95 7.33
C LEU A 301 -3.76 -2.06 8.40
N LYS A 302 -4.30 -2.67 9.46
CA LYS A 302 -4.91 -1.97 10.59
C LYS A 302 -3.89 -1.57 11.66
N LYS A 303 -4.23 -0.54 12.44
CA LYS A 303 -3.47 -0.01 13.59
C LYS A 303 -3.13 -1.08 14.64
N ASP A 304 -3.93 -2.14 14.73
CA ASP A 304 -3.72 -3.23 15.70
C ASP A 304 -2.78 -4.35 15.19
N GLY A 305 -2.38 -4.32 13.92
CA GLY A 305 -1.56 -5.34 13.28
C GLY A 305 -2.35 -6.47 12.59
N THR A 306 -3.68 -6.34 12.50
CA THR A 306 -4.53 -7.22 11.67
C THR A 306 -4.67 -6.68 10.25
N VAL A 307 -5.14 -7.51 9.32
CA VAL A 307 -5.25 -7.15 7.89
C VAL A 307 -6.67 -7.40 7.36
N VAL A 308 -7.14 -6.52 6.49
CA VAL A 308 -8.41 -6.66 5.75
C VAL A 308 -8.17 -6.64 4.26
N SER A 309 -9.08 -7.26 3.51
CA SER A 309 -9.03 -7.33 2.04
C SER A 309 -10.39 -7.10 1.41
N THR A 310 -10.39 -6.66 0.15
CA THR A 310 -11.58 -6.53 -0.70
C THR A 310 -11.14 -6.65 -2.18
N GLY A 311 -12.08 -6.85 -3.12
CA GLY A 311 -11.77 -7.06 -4.53
C GLY A 311 -11.65 -8.54 -4.93
N LEU A 312 -10.82 -8.83 -5.94
CA LEU A 312 -10.67 -10.20 -6.44
C LEU A 312 -9.99 -11.12 -5.41
N ASN A 313 -10.42 -12.38 -5.40
CA ASN A 313 -9.88 -13.42 -4.54
C ASN A 313 -9.89 -14.79 -5.24
N ARG A 314 -9.44 -14.83 -6.50
CA ARG A 314 -9.58 -16.03 -7.36
C ARG A 314 -8.64 -17.16 -6.96
N TYR A 315 -7.52 -16.81 -6.34
CA TYR A 315 -6.46 -17.72 -5.91
C TYR A 315 -6.26 -17.71 -4.39
N GLY A 316 -7.12 -17.01 -3.64
CA GLY A 316 -6.96 -16.85 -2.20
C GLY A 316 -6.07 -15.67 -1.80
N GLU A 317 -5.74 -14.77 -2.73
CA GLU A 317 -4.92 -13.57 -2.50
C GLU A 317 -5.52 -12.63 -1.44
N GLY A 318 -6.83 -12.69 -1.21
CA GLY A 318 -7.52 -11.95 -0.15
C GLY A 318 -7.66 -12.68 1.18
N ASN A 319 -7.17 -13.92 1.34
CA ASN A 319 -7.37 -14.73 2.55
C ASN A 319 -6.44 -14.33 3.72
N VAL A 320 -6.57 -13.09 4.18
CA VAL A 320 -5.69 -12.45 5.18
C VAL A 320 -6.33 -12.29 6.55
N SER A 321 -7.56 -12.77 6.76
CA SER A 321 -8.36 -12.52 7.97
C SER A 321 -7.72 -13.01 9.26
N ASP A 322 -6.91 -14.07 9.17
CA ASP A 322 -6.29 -14.73 10.32
C ASP A 322 -4.90 -14.17 10.63
N TRP A 323 -4.44 -13.16 9.86
CA TRP A 323 -3.13 -12.57 10.03
C TRP A 323 -3.11 -11.62 11.23
N THR A 324 -2.10 -11.79 12.08
CA THR A 324 -1.82 -10.92 13.24
C THR A 324 -0.35 -10.51 13.24
N ASP A 325 -0.05 -9.48 14.04
CA ASP A 325 1.31 -8.97 14.25
C ASP A 325 2.00 -8.50 12.95
N ILE A 326 1.20 -8.13 11.95
CA ILE A 326 1.68 -7.62 10.67
C ILE A 326 2.13 -6.17 10.83
N ILE A 327 3.29 -5.87 10.27
CA ILE A 327 3.91 -4.55 10.30
C ILE A 327 4.10 -3.94 8.92
N ALA A 328 4.04 -4.74 7.84
CA ALA A 328 4.06 -4.27 6.46
C ALA A 328 3.27 -5.23 5.56
N ILE A 329 2.71 -4.70 4.47
CA ILE A 329 1.93 -5.45 3.49
C ILE A 329 2.42 -5.13 2.08
N SER A 330 2.36 -6.10 1.18
CA SER A 330 2.60 -5.89 -0.24
C SER A 330 1.74 -6.86 -1.05
N THR A 331 1.04 -6.37 -2.06
CA THR A 331 0.20 -7.21 -2.93
C THR A 331 0.61 -7.11 -4.39
N CYS A 332 0.42 -8.21 -5.10
CA CYS A 332 0.51 -8.33 -6.54
C CYS A 332 -0.82 -8.86 -7.09
N THR A 333 -0.91 -9.11 -8.40
CA THR A 333 -2.13 -9.56 -9.09
C THR A 333 -2.79 -10.80 -8.49
N ASN A 334 -2.03 -11.78 -8.02
CA ASN A 334 -2.58 -13.03 -7.48
C ASN A 334 -1.89 -13.44 -6.17
N CYS A 335 -1.20 -12.53 -5.49
CA CYS A 335 -0.44 -12.85 -4.29
C CYS A 335 -0.45 -11.69 -3.30
N THR A 336 -0.42 -12.00 -2.01
CA THR A 336 -0.27 -11.00 -0.95
C THR A 336 0.75 -11.51 0.06
N LEU A 337 1.65 -10.62 0.47
CA LEU A 337 2.67 -10.83 1.49
C LEU A 337 2.38 -9.99 2.72
N GLY A 338 2.63 -10.54 3.90
CA GLY A 338 2.60 -9.85 5.19
C GLY A 338 3.91 -10.05 5.94
N LEU A 339 4.56 -8.95 6.31
CA LEU A 339 5.75 -8.98 7.16
C LEU A 339 5.31 -8.91 8.63
N LYS A 340 5.78 -9.86 9.45
CA LYS A 340 5.52 -9.90 10.88
C LYS A 340 6.55 -9.09 11.68
N SER A 341 6.16 -8.66 12.87
CA SER A 341 7.01 -7.92 13.81
C SER A 341 8.25 -8.70 14.29
N ASP A 342 8.22 -10.03 14.20
CA ASP A 342 9.33 -10.93 14.51
C ASP A 342 10.33 -11.12 13.34
N GLY A 343 10.08 -10.47 12.20
CA GLY A 343 10.94 -10.55 11.01
C GLY A 343 10.68 -11.76 10.11
N THR A 344 9.62 -12.54 10.36
CA THR A 344 9.14 -13.61 9.46
C THR A 344 8.11 -13.08 8.47
N VAL A 345 7.84 -13.83 7.39
CA VAL A 345 6.88 -13.44 6.34
C VAL A 345 5.82 -14.51 6.14
N VAL A 346 4.57 -14.07 5.97
CA VAL A 346 3.43 -14.89 5.55
C VAL A 346 2.98 -14.51 4.14
N ALA A 347 2.41 -15.46 3.41
CA ALA A 347 1.94 -15.25 2.05
C ALA A 347 0.64 -16.02 1.77
N VAL A 348 -0.23 -15.46 0.94
CA VAL A 348 -1.45 -16.11 0.42
C VAL A 348 -1.64 -15.81 -1.07
N GLY A 349 -2.37 -16.68 -1.77
CA GLY A 349 -2.67 -16.54 -3.20
C GLY A 349 -2.13 -17.67 -4.08
N GLN A 350 -1.79 -17.32 -5.32
CA GLN A 350 -1.20 -18.20 -6.31
C GLN A 350 0.27 -18.47 -6.00
N ASN A 351 0.69 -19.73 -6.13
CA ASN A 351 2.08 -20.16 -5.93
C ASN A 351 2.67 -20.96 -7.12
N THR A 352 2.21 -20.73 -8.34
CA THR A 352 2.61 -21.53 -9.52
C THR A 352 4.11 -21.53 -9.80
N TYR A 353 4.82 -20.44 -9.48
CA TYR A 353 6.26 -20.34 -9.66
C TYR A 353 7.05 -20.40 -8.34
N GLY A 354 6.39 -20.67 -7.20
CA GLY A 354 7.02 -20.61 -5.89
C GLY A 354 7.10 -19.20 -5.30
N GLN A 355 6.43 -18.19 -5.88
CA GLN A 355 6.48 -16.80 -5.38
C GLN A 355 6.00 -16.61 -3.92
N MET A 356 5.34 -17.59 -3.32
CA MET A 356 4.90 -17.60 -1.93
C MET A 356 5.75 -18.48 -1.01
N ASP A 357 6.82 -19.11 -1.51
CA ASP A 357 7.70 -19.96 -0.71
C ASP A 357 8.64 -19.10 0.15
N VAL A 358 8.06 -18.40 1.12
CA VAL A 358 8.70 -17.40 1.99
C VAL A 358 8.81 -17.86 3.44
N THR A 359 8.34 -19.07 3.76
CA THR A 359 8.21 -19.58 5.13
C THR A 359 9.54 -19.77 5.85
N ASN A 360 10.65 -19.87 5.11
CA ASN A 360 12.01 -19.95 5.63
C ASN A 360 12.69 -18.58 5.75
N TRP A 361 12.02 -17.49 5.40
CA TRP A 361 12.58 -16.15 5.51
C TRP A 361 12.56 -15.67 6.96
N THR A 362 13.70 -15.17 7.41
CA THR A 362 13.90 -14.58 8.74
C THR A 362 14.62 -13.26 8.61
N ASP A 363 14.55 -12.46 9.68
CA ASP A 363 15.25 -11.17 9.79
C ASP A 363 14.83 -10.17 8.70
N ILE A 364 13.63 -10.31 8.16
CA ILE A 364 13.10 -9.46 7.10
C ILE A 364 12.63 -8.14 7.69
N VAL A 365 12.94 -7.05 6.99
CA VAL A 365 12.56 -5.69 7.37
C VAL A 365 11.76 -4.97 6.29
N ALA A 366 11.74 -5.50 5.07
CA ALA A 366 10.92 -5.00 3.96
C ALA A 366 10.56 -6.13 3.02
N ILE A 367 9.40 -6.00 2.37
CA ILE A 367 8.87 -6.95 1.40
C ILE A 367 8.38 -6.23 0.16
N ALA A 368 8.48 -6.88 -1.00
CA ALA A 368 7.72 -6.49 -2.19
C ALA A 368 7.21 -7.73 -2.93
N ALA A 369 5.92 -7.73 -3.23
CA ALA A 369 5.25 -8.80 -3.95
C ALA A 369 5.32 -8.54 -5.47
N GLY A 370 5.73 -9.54 -6.24
CA GLY A 370 5.70 -9.50 -7.71
C GLY A 370 4.85 -10.59 -8.30
N GLU A 371 4.53 -10.44 -9.59
CA GLU A 371 3.71 -11.40 -10.34
C GLU A 371 4.33 -12.80 -10.40
N TYR A 372 5.67 -12.87 -10.51
CA TYR A 372 6.41 -14.13 -10.70
C TYR A 372 7.34 -14.48 -9.55
N PHE A 373 7.78 -13.48 -8.80
CA PHE A 373 8.67 -13.65 -7.66
C PHE A 373 8.41 -12.58 -6.61
N SER A 374 8.70 -12.94 -5.37
CA SER A 374 8.62 -12.05 -4.20
C SER A 374 10.03 -11.75 -3.72
N ILE A 375 10.23 -10.54 -3.17
CA ILE A 375 11.50 -10.14 -2.58
C ILE A 375 11.34 -9.83 -1.09
N GLY A 376 12.34 -10.27 -0.34
CA GLY A 376 12.50 -9.99 1.08
C GLY A 376 13.86 -9.32 1.30
N LEU A 377 13.86 -8.28 2.10
CA LEU A 377 15.06 -7.53 2.42
C LEU A 377 15.41 -7.77 3.88
N LYS A 378 16.61 -8.28 4.14
CA LYS A 378 17.07 -8.67 5.47
C LYS A 378 17.67 -7.50 6.24
N SER A 379 17.67 -7.61 7.56
CA SER A 379 18.22 -6.63 8.49
C SER A 379 19.74 -6.41 8.33
N ASP A 380 20.46 -7.39 7.78
CA ASP A 380 21.89 -7.29 7.41
C ASP A 380 22.13 -6.60 6.06
N GLY A 381 21.07 -6.33 5.30
CA GLY A 381 21.10 -5.73 3.97
C GLY A 381 21.27 -6.67 2.80
N SER A 382 21.32 -7.97 3.03
CA SER A 382 21.13 -8.94 1.96
C SER A 382 19.67 -8.98 1.51
N MET A 383 19.45 -9.43 0.28
CA MET A 383 18.11 -9.69 -0.26
C MET A 383 17.92 -11.19 -0.48
N VAL A 384 16.71 -11.66 -0.19
CA VAL A 384 16.23 -12.98 -0.53
C VAL A 384 15.10 -12.87 -1.54
N LEU A 385 14.97 -13.89 -2.37
CA LEU A 385 13.95 -13.95 -3.41
C LEU A 385 13.33 -15.34 -3.40
N SER A 386 12.03 -15.40 -3.69
CA SER A 386 11.29 -16.64 -3.89
C SER A 386 10.50 -16.56 -5.18
N GLY A 387 10.47 -17.64 -5.96
CA GLY A 387 9.94 -17.67 -7.31
C GLY A 387 10.98 -18.04 -8.37
N ASP A 388 10.71 -19.09 -9.15
CA ASP A 388 11.44 -19.43 -10.37
C ASP A 388 10.49 -19.45 -11.56
N CYS A 389 10.60 -18.39 -12.37
CA CYS A 389 9.76 -18.17 -13.53
C CYS A 389 10.49 -18.50 -14.85
N SER A 390 11.65 -19.18 -14.80
CA SER A 390 12.45 -19.49 -16.00
C SER A 390 11.63 -20.19 -17.10
N ASN A 391 10.66 -21.02 -16.72
CA ASN A 391 9.74 -21.71 -17.63
C ASN A 391 8.65 -20.82 -18.27
N SER A 392 8.37 -19.63 -17.73
CA SER A 392 7.46 -18.64 -18.34
C SER A 392 8.17 -17.67 -19.30
N GLY A 393 9.48 -17.85 -19.50
CA GLY A 393 10.31 -16.94 -20.30
C GLY A 393 10.76 -15.68 -19.55
N VAL A 394 10.42 -15.56 -18.26
CA VAL A 394 10.91 -14.54 -17.34
C VAL A 394 12.08 -15.16 -16.56
N LYS A 395 13.28 -14.58 -16.63
CA LYS A 395 14.38 -15.05 -15.78
C LYS A 395 14.32 -14.38 -14.42
N THR A 396 14.47 -15.17 -13.36
CA THR A 396 14.56 -14.67 -12.00
C THR A 396 15.86 -13.86 -11.80
N PRO A 397 15.79 -12.60 -11.35
CA PRO A 397 16.97 -11.76 -11.13
C PRO A 397 17.90 -12.29 -10.03
N ASN A 398 19.21 -12.25 -10.27
CA ASN A 398 20.19 -12.56 -9.22
C ASN A 398 20.41 -11.38 -8.27
N VAL A 399 19.68 -11.36 -7.16
CA VAL A 399 19.75 -10.29 -6.16
C VAL A 399 21.02 -10.29 -5.31
N SER A 400 21.94 -11.26 -5.46
CA SER A 400 23.16 -11.36 -4.63
C SER A 400 24.12 -10.17 -4.79
N SER A 401 23.98 -9.43 -5.89
CA SER A 401 24.80 -8.24 -6.18
C SER A 401 24.14 -6.93 -5.74
N ILE A 402 22.86 -6.95 -5.32
CA ILE A 402 22.19 -5.75 -4.84
C ILE A 402 22.73 -5.44 -3.45
N GLU A 403 23.19 -4.21 -3.28
CA GLU A 403 23.58 -3.64 -1.99
C GLU A 403 22.53 -2.58 -1.62
N PRO A 404 21.30 -3.01 -1.26
CA PRO A 404 20.23 -2.10 -0.90
C PRO A 404 20.64 -1.29 0.34
N ARG A 405 19.96 -0.17 0.54
CA ARG A 405 20.09 0.66 1.74
C ARG A 405 19.72 -0.15 2.96
N LEU A 406 20.71 -0.80 3.57
CA LEU A 406 20.52 -1.54 4.80
C LEU A 406 21.74 -1.85 5.65
N THR A 407 22.85 -1.18 5.40
CA THR A 407 23.59 -0.63 6.54
C THR A 407 22.80 0.50 7.23
N HIS A 408 21.53 0.75 6.84
CA HIS A 408 20.64 1.76 7.39
C HIS A 408 19.23 1.35 7.87
N VAL A 409 18.70 0.11 7.76
CA VAL A 409 17.42 -0.23 8.45
C VAL A 409 17.65 -0.69 9.89
N CYS A 410 18.76 -1.39 10.17
CA CYS A 410 19.29 -1.50 11.54
C CYS A 410 19.71 -0.14 12.14
N ASN A 411 20.27 0.78 11.33
CA ASN A 411 20.51 2.18 11.75
C ASN A 411 19.31 3.11 11.55
N TYR A 412 18.14 2.65 11.08
CA TYR A 412 16.95 3.51 10.91
C TYR A 412 16.24 3.66 12.24
N MET A 413 16.25 2.62 13.06
CA MET A 413 15.92 2.73 14.47
C MET A 413 16.90 3.64 15.19
N GLU A 414 18.22 3.53 14.93
CA GLU A 414 19.16 4.52 15.45
C GLU A 414 18.90 5.92 14.90
N TYR A 415 18.50 6.09 13.64
CA TYR A 415 18.22 7.38 13.02
C TYR A 415 16.92 7.99 13.53
N ILE A 416 15.83 7.23 13.63
CA ILE A 416 14.58 7.61 14.28
C ILE A 416 14.88 7.96 15.74
N LEU A 417 15.58 7.10 16.47
CA LEU A 417 15.93 7.36 17.86
C LEU A 417 16.93 8.53 18.01
N LYS A 418 17.84 8.75 17.05
CA LYS A 418 18.75 9.93 16.97
C LYS A 418 17.97 11.19 16.60
N THR A 419 16.95 11.09 15.75
CA THR A 419 16.04 12.19 15.39
C THR A 419 15.18 12.53 16.58
N VAL A 420 14.54 11.56 17.23
CA VAL A 420 13.85 11.72 18.52
C VAL A 420 14.79 12.30 19.59
N LYS A 421 16.08 11.91 19.63
CA LYS A 421 17.09 12.53 20.51
C LYS A 421 17.48 13.95 20.09
N LYS A 422 17.61 14.26 18.78
CA LYS A 422 17.91 15.61 18.25
C LYS A 422 16.74 16.57 18.47
N LEU A 423 15.49 16.07 18.40
CA LEU A 423 14.27 16.79 18.74
C LEU A 423 14.18 17.11 20.25
N LYS A 424 15.05 16.54 21.09
CA LYS A 424 15.25 17.00 22.49
C LYS A 424 16.10 18.28 22.59
N ILE A 425 16.66 18.81 21.50
CA ILE A 425 17.47 20.03 21.50
C ILE A 425 16.70 21.18 20.83
N LYS A 426 15.58 21.54 21.44
CA LYS A 426 15.10 22.94 21.50
C LYS A 426 14.47 23.12 22.88
N ALA A 427 15.33 23.25 23.88
CA ALA A 427 14.95 23.72 25.20
C ALA A 427 15.63 25.07 25.42
N PHE A 428 14.78 26.08 25.64
CA PHE A 428 15.01 27.51 25.87
C PHE A 428 15.37 28.37 24.66
#